data_AF-A0A9K3N545-F1
#
_entry.id   AF-A0A9K3N545-F1
#
_cell.length_a   1.000
_cell.length_b   1.000
_cell.length_c   1.000
_cell.angle_alpha   90.00
_cell.angle_beta   90.00
_cell.angle_gamma   90.00
#
_symmetry.space_group_name_H-M   'P 1'
#
loop_
_entity.id
_entity.type
_entity.pdbx_description
1 polymer ?
#
loop_
_entity_poly.entity_id
_entity_poly.type
_entity_poly.pdbx_seq_one_letter_code
_entity_poly.pdbx_strand_id
1 'polypeptide(L)'
;MVNGAFFVPSGDELSAIYAKASSYEPKSAALVTQLTKYAMLESLMDQAATLEHGMHPSIFPKPEWRALMDELADIATNEYRSIVFPELRFVENFRVATPELEYGRMNIGRRPSKRKPSGGIESLRAIPWIFSWTQTRFHLPIWLGFGAAFKHAIERTQRTSR
;
A
#
# COMPACT_ATOMS: atom_id res chain seq x y z
N MET A 1 -6.97 19.49 10.21
CA MET A 1 -5.76 19.55 9.35
C MET A 1 -4.91 20.70 9.85
N VAL A 2 -3.67 20.55 10.29
CA VAL A 2 -2.79 19.39 10.46
C VAL A 2 -1.91 19.74 11.66
N ASN A 3 -1.80 18.82 12.62
CA ASN A 3 -0.91 18.92 13.79
C ASN A 3 0.56 18.81 13.35
N GLY A 4 1.04 19.79 12.61
CA GLY A 4 2.46 20.07 12.45
C GLY A 4 2.93 20.79 13.70
N ALA A 5 3.18 20.03 14.77
CA ALA A 5 3.87 20.57 15.92
C ALA A 5 5.29 20.96 15.49
N PHE A 6 5.48 22.24 15.16
CA PHE A 6 6.80 22.85 15.26
C PHE A 6 7.17 22.79 16.74
N PHE A 7 8.01 21.82 17.07
CA PHE A 7 8.66 21.76 18.37
C PHE A 7 9.60 22.97 18.44
N VAL A 8 9.12 24.06 19.04
CA VAL A 8 9.98 25.16 19.50
C VAL A 8 10.41 24.76 20.90
N PRO A 9 11.65 24.30 21.11
CA PRO A 9 12.07 23.97 22.45
C PRO A 9 12.27 25.30 23.19
N SER A 10 11.72 25.42 24.40
CA SER A 10 12.04 26.50 25.33
C SER A 10 12.67 25.88 26.57
N GLY A 11 13.99 26.04 26.72
CA GLY A 11 14.74 25.57 27.87
C GLY A 11 16.21 25.97 27.76
N ASP A 12 16.81 26.39 28.86
CA ASP A 12 18.14 27.02 28.95
C ASP A 12 19.32 26.11 28.53
N GLU A 13 19.07 24.87 28.08
CA GLU A 13 20.07 23.92 27.59
C GLU A 13 20.09 23.72 26.05
N LEU A 14 19.34 24.52 25.30
CA LEU A 14 19.25 24.44 23.84
C LEU A 14 20.57 24.63 23.10
N SER A 15 21.47 25.44 23.66
CA SER A 15 22.79 25.69 23.09
C SER A 15 23.61 24.40 22.95
N ALA A 16 23.48 23.46 23.89
CA ALA A 16 24.23 22.20 23.88
C ALA A 16 23.65 21.16 22.91
N ILE A 17 22.33 21.13 22.73
CA ILE A 17 21.65 20.21 21.79
C ILE A 17 21.93 20.63 20.33
N TYR A 18 21.92 21.93 20.04
CA TYR A 18 22.25 22.45 18.71
C TYR A 18 23.77 22.50 18.43
N ALA A 19 24.63 22.53 19.45
CA ALA A 19 26.08 22.44 19.26
C ALA A 19 26.50 21.12 18.56
N LYS A 20 25.79 20.01 18.80
CA LYS A 20 26.03 18.73 18.11
C LYS A 20 25.47 18.69 16.68
N ALA A 21 24.50 19.54 16.35
CA ALA A 21 23.95 19.65 14.99
C ALA A 21 24.86 20.43 14.02
N SER A 22 25.92 21.08 14.54
CA SER A 22 26.89 21.88 13.76
C SER A 22 27.93 21.06 12.99
N SER A 23 27.80 19.72 12.90
CA SER A 23 28.82 18.86 12.29
C SER A 23 28.69 18.65 10.78
N TYR A 24 27.70 19.26 10.13
CA TYR A 24 27.68 19.36 8.66
C TYR A 24 28.06 20.78 8.25
N GLU A 25 29.07 20.89 7.38
CA GLU A 25 29.34 22.15 6.68
C GLU A 25 28.00 22.69 6.12
N PRO A 26 27.71 23.99 6.28
CA PRO A 26 26.49 24.55 5.73
C PRO A 26 26.49 24.27 4.24
N LYS A 27 25.52 23.47 3.78
CA LYS A 27 25.30 23.23 2.35
C LYS A 27 25.29 24.58 1.66
N SER A 28 26.07 24.74 0.61
CA SER A 28 26.20 26.03 -0.07
C SER A 28 24.81 26.58 -0.38
N ALA A 29 24.63 27.90 -0.22
CA ALA A 29 23.35 28.55 -0.51
C ALA A 29 22.85 28.20 -1.94
N ALA A 30 23.78 27.93 -2.87
CA ALA A 30 23.50 27.42 -4.20
C ALA A 30 22.82 26.04 -4.19
N LEU A 31 23.31 25.08 -3.40
CA LEU A 31 22.70 23.75 -3.28
C LEU A 31 21.30 23.82 -2.65
N VAL A 32 21.12 24.64 -1.60
CA VAL A 32 19.80 24.84 -0.98
C VAL A 32 18.82 25.46 -1.98
N THR A 33 19.26 26.47 -2.73
CA THR A 33 18.47 27.10 -3.79
C THR A 33 18.11 26.10 -4.89
N GLN A 34 19.06 25.25 -5.29
CA GLN A 34 18.84 24.22 -6.31
C GLN A 34 17.84 23.15 -5.87
N LEU A 35 17.94 22.66 -4.63
CA LEU A 35 16.98 21.69 -4.07
C LEU A 35 15.58 22.29 -3.95
N THR A 36 15.46 23.54 -3.49
CA THR A 36 14.17 24.24 -3.44
C THR A 36 13.57 24.43 -4.83
N LYS A 37 14.39 24.72 -5.84
CA LYS A 37 13.95 24.81 -7.24
C LYS A 37 13.43 23.48 -7.75
N TYR A 38 14.08 22.36 -7.45
CA TYR A 38 13.59 21.03 -7.85
C TYR A 38 12.27 20.67 -7.15
N ALA A 39 12.15 20.92 -5.85
CA ALA A 39 10.90 20.69 -5.13
C ALA A 39 9.75 21.54 -5.69
N MET A 40 10.02 22.79 -6.08
CA MET A 40 9.04 23.66 -6.73
C MET A 40 8.65 23.14 -8.12
N LEU A 41 9.61 22.62 -8.89
CA LEU A 41 9.34 21.99 -10.19
C LEU A 41 8.49 20.72 -10.06
N GLU A 42 8.77 19.86 -9.08
CA GLU A 42 7.94 18.69 -8.78
C GLU A 42 6.50 19.10 -8.42
N SER A 43 6.35 20.09 -7.54
CA SER A 43 5.03 20.60 -7.17
C SER A 43 4.26 21.20 -8.36
N LEU A 44 4.95 21.90 -9.27
CA LEU A 44 4.34 22.44 -10.49
C LEU A 44 3.91 21.32 -11.45
N MET A 45 4.68 20.23 -11.52
CA MET A 45 4.35 19.08 -12.36
C MET A 45 3.13 18.33 -11.83
N ASP A 46 3.01 18.16 -10.51
CA ASP A 46 1.81 17.59 -9.88
C ASP A 46 0.57 18.46 -10.10
N GLN A 47 0.71 19.79 -10.00
CA GLN A 47 -0.38 20.73 -10.28
C GLN A 47 -0.79 20.70 -11.76
N ALA A 48 0.17 20.63 -12.67
CA ALA A 48 -0.08 20.51 -14.10
C ALA A 48 -0.80 19.18 -14.43
N ALA A 49 -0.36 18.06 -13.85
CA ALA A 49 -1.00 16.75 -14.03
C ALA A 49 -2.43 16.74 -13.47
N THR A 50 -2.66 17.38 -12.32
CA THR A 50 -4.01 17.53 -11.74
C THR A 50 -4.91 18.39 -12.63
N LEU A 51 -4.37 19.47 -13.18
CA LEU A 51 -5.08 20.36 -14.10
C LEU A 51 -5.41 19.64 -15.42
N GLU A 52 -4.45 18.93 -16.00
CA GLU A 52 -4.61 18.12 -17.21
C GLU A 52 -5.72 17.07 -17.03
N HIS A 53 -5.71 16.37 -15.89
CA HIS A 53 -6.77 15.42 -15.54
C HIS A 53 -8.15 16.10 -15.39
N GLY A 54 -8.20 17.30 -14.83
CA GLY A 54 -9.43 18.09 -14.72
C GLY A 54 -9.95 18.64 -16.06
N MET A 55 -9.06 18.91 -17.01
CA MET A 55 -9.38 19.43 -18.34
C MET A 55 -9.84 18.32 -19.31
N HIS A 56 -9.43 17.08 -19.08
CA HIS A 56 -9.86 15.90 -19.83
C HIS A 56 -10.59 14.92 -18.92
N PRO A 57 -11.88 15.17 -18.60
CA PRO A 57 -12.63 14.28 -17.72
C PRO A 57 -12.66 12.88 -18.33
N SER A 58 -12.29 11.89 -17.51
CA SER A 58 -12.35 10.48 -17.91
C SER A 58 -13.76 10.13 -18.40
N ILE A 59 -13.82 9.26 -19.41
CA ILE A 59 -15.08 8.72 -19.90
C ILE A 59 -15.78 8.04 -18.71
N PHE A 60 -17.02 8.45 -18.43
CA PHE A 60 -17.81 7.82 -17.37
C PHE A 60 -18.08 6.36 -17.75
N PRO A 61 -17.85 5.40 -16.84
CA PRO A 61 -18.13 3.99 -17.13
C PRO A 61 -19.62 3.81 -17.36
N LYS A 62 -19.95 3.09 -18.43
CA LYS A 62 -21.34 2.80 -18.81
C LYS A 62 -22.06 2.03 -17.68
N PRO A 63 -23.38 2.19 -17.51
CA PRO A 63 -24.12 1.51 -16.43
C PRO A 63 -23.91 -0.01 -16.40
N GLU A 64 -23.86 -0.65 -17.57
CA GLU A 64 -23.62 -2.09 -17.69
C GLU A 64 -22.22 -2.52 -17.24
N TRP A 65 -21.20 -1.66 -17.38
CA TRP A 65 -19.86 -1.94 -16.88
C TRP A 65 -19.80 -1.85 -15.36
N ARG A 66 -20.51 -0.89 -14.77
CA ARG A 66 -20.61 -0.77 -13.32
C ARG A 66 -21.31 -1.99 -12.71
N ALA A 67 -22.46 -2.37 -13.27
CA ALA A 67 -23.20 -3.54 -12.82
C ALA A 67 -22.38 -4.83 -12.93
N LEU A 68 -21.61 -4.99 -14.01
CA LEU A 68 -20.68 -6.11 -14.14
C LEU A 68 -19.57 -6.05 -13.08
N MET A 69 -18.96 -4.89 -12.85
CA MET A 69 -17.90 -4.74 -11.85
C MET A 69 -18.38 -5.02 -10.42
N ASP A 70 -19.62 -4.64 -10.07
CA ASP A 70 -20.22 -4.96 -8.77
C ASP A 70 -20.34 -6.49 -8.59
N GLU A 71 -20.86 -7.19 -9.61
CA GLU A 71 -20.97 -8.66 -9.61
C GLU A 71 -19.58 -9.34 -9.51
N LEU A 72 -18.60 -8.86 -10.25
CA LEU A 72 -17.24 -9.38 -10.22
C LEU A 72 -16.55 -9.14 -8.87
N ALA A 73 -16.79 -7.99 -8.24
CA ALA A 73 -16.23 -7.67 -6.94
C ALA A 73 -16.75 -8.62 -5.86
N ASP A 74 -18.04 -8.95 -5.87
CA ASP A 74 -18.64 -9.90 -4.94
C ASP A 74 -18.06 -11.31 -5.12
N ILE A 75 -17.97 -11.79 -6.36
CA ILE A 75 -17.42 -13.12 -6.67
C ILE A 75 -15.95 -13.20 -6.27
N ALA A 76 -15.12 -12.23 -6.66
CA ALA A 76 -13.70 -12.21 -6.33
C ALA A 76 -13.48 -12.16 -4.82
N THR A 77 -14.27 -11.36 -4.11
CA THR A 77 -14.18 -11.24 -2.65
C THR A 77 -14.56 -12.54 -1.96
N ASN A 78 -15.62 -13.21 -2.42
CA ASN A 78 -16.07 -14.48 -1.86
C ASN A 78 -15.04 -15.59 -2.10
N GLU A 79 -14.50 -15.70 -3.32
CA GLU A 79 -13.44 -16.65 -3.65
C GLU A 79 -12.20 -16.43 -2.78
N TYR A 80 -11.71 -15.18 -2.71
CA TYR A 80 -10.58 -14.82 -1.85
C TYR A 80 -10.84 -15.21 -0.40
N ARG A 81 -12.02 -14.87 0.12
CA ARG A 81 -12.36 -15.15 1.52
C ARG A 81 -12.48 -16.64 1.81
N SER A 82 -13.02 -17.41 0.87
CA SER A 82 -13.21 -18.86 1.00
C SER A 82 -11.89 -19.61 1.16
N ILE A 83 -10.79 -19.07 0.61
CA ILE A 83 -9.46 -19.67 0.69
C ILE A 83 -8.69 -19.15 1.92
N VAL A 84 -8.78 -17.85 2.19
CA VAL A 84 -7.89 -17.19 3.16
C VAL A 84 -8.36 -17.31 4.62
N PHE A 85 -9.67 -17.37 4.88
CA PHE A 85 -10.22 -17.28 6.25
C PHE A 85 -10.72 -18.60 6.86
N PRO A 86 -11.54 -19.43 6.18
CA PRO A 86 -12.14 -20.60 6.83
C PRO A 86 -11.17 -21.78 6.94
N GLU A 87 -10.15 -21.85 6.08
CA GLU A 87 -9.23 -22.98 6.02
C GLU A 87 -8.11 -22.85 7.07
N LEU A 88 -8.22 -23.61 8.16
CA LEU A 88 -7.18 -23.62 9.23
C LEU A 88 -5.79 -23.96 8.68
N ARG A 89 -5.74 -24.85 7.68
CA ARG A 89 -4.50 -25.27 6.99
C ARG A 89 -3.89 -24.15 6.15
N PHE A 90 -4.64 -23.12 5.78
CA PHE A 90 -4.11 -22.01 5.00
C PHE A 90 -3.08 -21.21 5.81
N VAL A 91 -3.34 -20.97 7.11
CA VAL A 91 -2.39 -20.26 7.98
C VAL A 91 -1.11 -21.07 8.17
N GLU A 92 -1.23 -22.39 8.33
CA GLU A 92 -0.08 -23.30 8.42
C GLU A 92 0.73 -23.28 7.13
N ASN A 93 0.06 -23.47 5.98
CA ASN A 93 0.69 -23.42 4.67
C ASN A 93 1.35 -22.06 4.41
N PHE A 94 0.70 -20.95 4.76
CA PHE A 94 1.26 -19.60 4.63
C PHE A 94 2.58 -19.44 5.41
N ARG A 95 2.64 -19.96 6.64
CA ARG A 95 3.85 -19.91 7.47
C ARG A 95 4.98 -20.81 6.97
N VAL A 96 4.67 -21.91 6.31
CA VAL A 96 5.67 -22.85 5.74
C VAL A 96 6.12 -22.41 4.36
N ALA A 97 5.19 -21.92 3.54
CA ALA A 97 5.44 -21.57 2.15
C ALA A 97 6.06 -20.18 1.99
N THR A 98 6.00 -19.31 3.01
CA THR A 98 6.51 -17.93 2.95
C THR A 98 7.38 -17.59 4.15
N PRO A 99 8.33 -16.64 4.03
CA PRO A 99 9.22 -16.26 5.14
C PRO A 99 8.56 -15.29 6.14
N GLU A 100 7.25 -15.46 6.42
CA GLU A 100 6.51 -14.55 7.30
C GLU A 100 7.05 -14.55 8.74
N LEU A 101 7.39 -15.74 9.25
CA LEU A 101 7.91 -15.89 10.60
C LEU A 101 9.30 -15.29 10.75
N GLU A 102 10.15 -15.49 9.74
CA GLU A 102 11.49 -14.93 9.65
C GLU A 102 11.41 -13.41 9.57
N TYR A 103 10.53 -12.85 8.73
CA TYR A 103 10.29 -11.41 8.64
C TYR A 103 9.89 -10.81 9.99
N GLY A 104 9.01 -11.48 10.74
CA GLY A 104 8.61 -11.03 12.09
C GLY A 104 9.74 -11.04 13.13
N ARG A 105 10.81 -11.81 12.90
CA ARG A 105 11.99 -11.90 13.79
C ARG A 105 13.12 -10.95 13.41
N MET A 106 13.10 -10.43 12.18
CA MET A 106 14.12 -9.50 11.72
C MET A 106 13.89 -8.09 12.27
N ASN A 107 14.96 -7.33 12.47
CA ASN A 107 14.91 -5.90 12.84
C ASN A 107 14.54 -5.00 11.65
N ILE A 108 13.57 -5.42 10.84
CA ILE A 108 13.10 -4.71 9.65
C ILE A 108 11.79 -4.02 10.01
N GLY A 109 11.91 -2.76 10.44
CA GLY A 109 10.77 -1.89 10.76
C GLY A 109 10.54 -1.70 12.25
N ARG A 110 9.95 -0.55 12.63
CA ARG A 110 9.65 -0.21 14.03
C ARG A 110 8.35 -0.83 14.55
N ARG A 111 7.51 -1.36 13.66
CA ARG A 111 6.13 -1.78 13.98
C ARG A 111 6.03 -3.31 14.01
N PRO A 112 5.30 -3.89 14.97
CA PRO A 112 5.12 -5.33 15.04
C PRO A 112 4.28 -5.83 13.84
N SER A 113 4.70 -6.95 13.25
CA SER A 113 4.05 -7.54 12.06
C SER A 113 2.60 -7.94 12.28
N LYS A 114 2.22 -8.28 13.52
CA LYS A 114 0.83 -8.59 13.92
C LYS A 114 0.29 -7.58 14.92
N ARG A 115 -1.03 -7.40 14.90
CA ARG A 115 -1.78 -6.64 15.91
C ARG A 115 -2.01 -7.45 17.18
N LYS A 116 -2.24 -8.76 17.05
CA LYS A 116 -2.40 -9.72 18.16
C LYS A 116 -1.50 -10.93 17.91
N PRO A 117 -0.60 -11.31 18.84
CA PRO A 117 0.35 -12.41 18.63
C PRO A 117 -0.30 -13.78 18.35
N SER A 118 -1.45 -14.06 18.97
CA SER A 118 -2.20 -15.32 18.82
C SER A 118 -3.24 -15.31 17.68
N GLY A 119 -3.34 -14.22 16.92
CA GLY A 119 -4.35 -14.11 15.86
C GLY A 119 -3.96 -14.83 14.56
N GLY A 120 -4.97 -15.20 13.77
CA GLY A 120 -4.80 -15.67 12.40
C GLY A 120 -4.40 -14.55 11.44
N ILE A 121 -4.68 -14.72 10.14
CA ILE A 121 -4.33 -13.74 9.09
C ILE A 121 -4.97 -12.38 9.32
N GLU A 122 -6.15 -12.31 9.93
CA GLU A 122 -6.84 -11.07 10.31
C GLU A 122 -6.01 -10.17 11.23
N SER A 123 -5.08 -10.76 11.99
CA SER A 123 -4.19 -10.02 12.87
C SER A 123 -2.92 -9.52 12.17
N LEU A 124 -2.61 -10.03 10.98
CA LEU A 124 -1.43 -9.66 10.19
C LEU A 124 -1.64 -8.30 9.54
N ARG A 125 -0.60 -7.47 9.52
CA ARG A 125 -0.64 -6.18 8.81
C ARG A 125 -0.44 -6.38 7.31
N ALA A 126 -0.94 -5.43 6.51
CA ALA A 126 -0.85 -5.47 5.05
C ALA A 126 0.59 -5.55 4.50
N ILE A 127 1.56 -4.84 5.10
CA ILE A 127 2.96 -4.89 4.67
C ILE A 127 3.55 -6.31 4.83
N PRO A 128 3.53 -6.93 6.03
CA PRO A 128 3.94 -8.32 6.20
C PRO A 128 3.21 -9.30 5.27
N TRP A 129 1.90 -9.10 5.03
CA TRP A 129 1.11 -9.93 4.13
C TRP A 129 1.66 -9.91 2.70
N ILE A 130 1.76 -8.71 2.10
CA ILE A 130 2.23 -8.54 0.72
C ILE A 130 3.72 -8.92 0.61
N PHE A 131 4.53 -8.54 1.59
CA PHE A 131 5.96 -8.81 1.59
C PHE A 131 6.25 -10.31 1.55
N SER A 132 5.59 -11.10 2.40
CA SER A 132 5.85 -12.55 2.51
C SER A 132 5.59 -13.29 1.20
N TRP A 133 4.50 -12.97 0.50
CA TRP A 133 4.19 -13.54 -0.82
C TRP A 133 5.05 -13.01 -1.96
N THR A 134 5.63 -11.83 -1.80
CA THR A 134 6.56 -11.25 -2.78
C THR A 134 7.90 -11.98 -2.73
N GLN A 135 8.37 -12.36 -1.54
CA GLN A 135 9.61 -13.13 -1.40
C GLN A 135 9.57 -14.48 -2.12
N THR A 136 8.41 -15.11 -2.19
CA THR A 136 8.23 -16.42 -2.84
C THR A 136 7.86 -16.32 -4.31
N ARG A 137 7.75 -15.09 -4.84
CA ARG A 137 7.34 -14.78 -6.22
C ARG A 137 5.95 -15.33 -6.59
N PHE A 138 5.15 -15.76 -5.61
CA PHE A 138 3.82 -16.30 -5.84
C PHE A 138 2.76 -15.20 -5.93
N HIS A 139 2.97 -14.08 -5.23
CA HIS A 139 2.13 -12.88 -5.34
C HIS A 139 0.62 -13.12 -5.12
N LEU A 140 0.25 -14.14 -4.34
CA LEU A 140 -1.14 -14.53 -4.07
C LEU A 140 -2.10 -13.36 -3.78
N PRO A 141 -1.76 -12.35 -2.95
CA PRO A 141 -2.67 -11.27 -2.61
C PRO A 141 -3.06 -10.37 -3.78
N ILE A 142 -2.32 -10.43 -4.90
CA ILE A 142 -2.50 -9.54 -6.05
C ILE A 142 -3.55 -10.08 -7.01
N TRP A 143 -3.67 -11.41 -7.13
CA TRP A 143 -4.47 -12.03 -8.19
C TRP A 143 -5.57 -12.97 -7.67
N LEU A 144 -5.52 -13.41 -6.41
CA LEU A 144 -6.52 -14.35 -5.88
C LEU A 144 -7.92 -13.74 -5.95
N GLY A 145 -8.88 -14.50 -6.51
CA GLY A 145 -10.27 -14.07 -6.74
C GLY A 145 -10.55 -13.57 -8.16
N PHE A 146 -9.56 -13.00 -8.86
CA PHE A 146 -9.76 -12.50 -10.23
C PHE A 146 -10.13 -13.63 -11.21
N GLY A 147 -9.50 -14.80 -11.10
CA GLY A 147 -9.76 -15.93 -11.99
C GLY A 147 -11.22 -16.39 -11.96
N ALA A 148 -11.81 -16.50 -10.76
CA ALA A 148 -13.21 -16.90 -10.58
C ALA A 148 -14.16 -15.84 -11.16
N ALA A 149 -13.90 -14.56 -10.88
CA ALA A 149 -14.69 -13.45 -11.40
C ALA A 149 -14.66 -13.40 -12.95
N PHE A 150 -13.48 -13.42 -13.57
CA PHE A 150 -13.37 -13.36 -15.03
C PHE A 150 -13.97 -14.58 -15.73
N LYS A 151 -13.80 -15.78 -15.15
CA LYS A 151 -14.44 -16.98 -15.66
C LYS A 151 -15.96 -16.82 -15.70
N HIS A 152 -16.55 -16.31 -14.62
CA HIS A 152 -17.99 -16.02 -14.55
C HIS A 152 -18.43 -14.99 -15.60
N ALA A 153 -17.70 -13.89 -15.77
CA ALA A 153 -18.01 -12.89 -16.80
C ALA A 153 -18.04 -13.51 -18.21
N ILE A 154 -17.04 -14.31 -18.56
CA ILE A 154 -16.92 -14.94 -19.88
C ILE A 154 -18.08 -15.92 -20.12
N GLU A 155 -18.40 -16.76 -19.14
CA GLU A 155 -19.51 -17.72 -19.22
C GLU A 155 -20.86 -17.02 -19.37
N ARG A 156 -21.06 -15.90 -18.67
CA ARG A 156 -22.27 -15.08 -18.80
C ARG A 156 -22.41 -14.51 -20.20
N THR A 157 -21.35 -13.93 -20.76
CA THR A 157 -21.39 -13.36 -22.12
C THR A 157 -21.74 -14.42 -23.17
N GLN A 158 -21.18 -15.63 -23.06
CA GLN A 158 -21.48 -16.74 -23.99
C GLN A 158 -22.93 -17.22 -23.94
N ARG A 159 -23.58 -17.10 -22.78
CA ARG A 159 -25.01 -17.44 -22.62
C ARG A 159 -25.94 -16.39 -23.20
N THR A 160 -25.58 -15.11 -23.11
CA THR A 160 -26.38 -14.00 -23.67
C THR A 160 -26.27 -13.92 -25.19
N SER A 161 -25.19 -14.45 -25.78
CA SER A 161 -24.96 -14.46 -27.24
C SER A 161 -25.57 -15.65 -27.99
N ARG A 162 -26.18 -16.60 -27.27
CA ARG A 162 -26.89 -17.78 -27.83
C ARG A 162 -28.39 -17.55 -27.71
#